data_AF-A0A6I1BS44-F1
#
_entry.id   AF-A0A6I1BS44-F1
#
_cell.length_a   1.000
_cell.length_b   1.000
_cell.length_c   1.000
_cell.angle_alpha   90.00
_cell.angle_beta   90.00
_cell.angle_gamma   90.00
#
_symmetry.space_group_name_H-M   'P 1'
#
loop_
_entity.id
_entity.type
_entity.pdbx_description
1 polymer ?
#
loop_
_entity_poly.entity_id
_entity_poly.type
_entity_poly.pdbx_seq_one_letter_code
_entity_poly.pdbx_strand_id
1 'polypeptide(L)' 'MMAVLSSNDCREFHVARTPELESPGYPCLFSVALDGHTIQRVTKSGLKAMKAEINQALKDSK' A
#
# COMPACT_ATOMS: atom_id res chain seq x y z
N MET A 1 11.91 -0.28 34.78
CA MET A 1 11.00 -1.33 34.27
C MET A 1 10.15 -0.71 33.18
N MET A 2 10.59 -0.79 31.92
CA MET A 2 9.78 -0.39 30.76
C MET A 2 9.19 -1.66 30.17
N ALA A 3 7.85 -1.75 30.15
CA ALA A 3 7.17 -2.78 29.39
C ALA A 3 7.35 -2.45 27.90
N VAL A 4 8.19 -3.23 27.22
CA VAL A 4 8.28 -3.20 25.76
C VAL A 4 7.03 -3.88 25.23
N LEU A 5 6.01 -3.07 24.89
CA LEU A 5 4.87 -3.49 24.10
C LEU A 5 5.25 -3.46 22.61
N SER A 6 6.19 -4.31 22.18
CA SER A 6 6.46 -4.52 20.75
C SER A 6 5.63 -5.69 20.25
N SER A 7 4.30 -5.54 20.28
CA SER A 7 3.34 -6.55 19.81
C SER A 7 2.41 -6.02 18.72
N ASN A 8 2.84 -5.00 17.95
CA ASN A 8 2.07 -4.48 16.82
C ASN A 8 3.03 -4.09 15.67
N ASP A 9 3.30 -5.04 14.76
CA ASP A 9 3.83 -4.78 13.41
C ASP A 9 2.77 -3.99 12.57
N CYS A 10 2.33 -2.83 13.05
CA CYS A 10 1.47 -1.92 12.29
C CYS A 10 2.33 -1.24 11.22
N ARG A 11 2.64 -1.98 10.15
CA ARG A 11 3.34 -1.43 9.00
C ARG A 11 2.36 -0.59 8.19
N GLU A 12 2.64 0.71 8.09
CA GLU A 12 1.78 1.65 7.37
C GLU A 12 2.18 1.71 5.89
N PHE A 13 1.19 1.54 5.02
CA PHE A 13 1.34 1.83 3.60
C PHE A 13 1.12 3.32 3.37
N HIS A 14 2.08 3.98 2.73
CA HIS A 14 1.89 5.34 2.23
C HIS A 14 1.47 5.30 0.77
N VAL A 15 0.33 5.89 0.46
CA VAL A 15 -0.18 5.98 -0.92
C VAL A 15 -0.30 7.45 -1.31
N ALA A 16 0.37 7.85 -2.38
CA ALA A 16 0.31 9.21 -2.91
C ALA A 16 -0.05 9.19 -4.40
N ARG A 17 -0.84 10.16 -4.85
CA ARG A 17 -1.10 10.34 -6.29
C ARG A 17 0.17 10.89 -6.96
N THR A 18 0.47 10.44 -8.17
CA THR A 18 1.64 10.87 -8.96
C THR A 18 1.19 11.45 -10.29
N PRO A 19 0.63 12.67 -10.34
CA PRO A 19 0.12 13.29 -11.56
C PRO A 19 1.18 13.44 -12.66
N GLU A 20 2.43 13.62 -12.26
CA GLU A 20 3.58 13.76 -13.16
C GLU A 20 3.87 12.51 -14.01
N LEU A 21 3.33 11.35 -13.62
CA LEU A 21 3.47 10.09 -14.35
C LEU A 21 2.22 9.69 -15.15
N GLU A 22 1.13 10.45 -15.00
CA GLU A 22 -0.15 10.18 -15.66
C GLU A 22 -0.05 10.44 -17.17
N SER A 23 -0.84 9.70 -17.95
CA SER A 23 -0.91 9.85 -19.40
C SER A 23 -2.33 9.58 -19.89
N PRO A 24 -2.68 9.87 -21.16
CA PRO A 24 -4.04 9.63 -21.66
C PRO A 24 -4.53 8.18 -21.47
N GLY A 25 -3.63 7.19 -21.55
CA GLY A 25 -3.96 5.79 -21.28
C GLY A 25 -4.03 5.42 -19.80
N TYR A 26 -3.45 6.23 -18.92
CA TYR A 26 -3.37 6.01 -17.48
C TYR A 26 -3.56 7.35 -16.72
N PRO A 27 -4.80 7.87 -16.65
CA PRO A 27 -5.09 9.22 -16.15
C PRO A 27 -5.09 9.34 -14.62
N CYS A 28 -4.85 8.26 -13.89
CA CYS A 28 -4.89 8.25 -12.43
C CYS A 28 -3.90 7.20 -11.89
N LEU A 29 -2.71 7.68 -11.52
CA LEU A 29 -1.60 6.86 -11.04
C LEU A 29 -1.17 7.26 -9.63
N PHE A 30 -0.63 6.27 -8.93
CA PHE A 30 -0.21 6.38 -7.54
C PHE A 30 1.18 5.76 -7.34
N SER A 31 1.86 6.23 -6.31
CA SER A 31 2.96 5.52 -5.67
C SER A 31 2.47 4.87 -4.38
N VAL A 32 3.02 3.70 -4.07
CA VAL A 32 2.79 2.99 -2.81
C VAL A 32 4.13 2.70 -2.17
N ALA A 33 4.34 3.16 -0.95
CA ALA A 33 5.55 2.92 -0.18
C ALA A 33 5.25 2.09 1.07
N LEU A 34 6.10 1.10 1.34
CA LEU A 34 6.09 0.23 2.52
C LEU A 34 7.54 -0.14 2.86
N ASP A 35 7.97 0.01 4.11
CA ASP A 35 9.30 -0.44 4.58
C ASP A 35 10.48 0.03 3.71
N GLY A 36 10.43 1.26 3.20
CA GLY A 36 11.47 1.80 2.31
C GLY A 36 11.40 1.30 0.85
N HIS A 37 10.51 0.37 0.54
CA HIS A 37 10.20 -0.03 -0.83
C HIS A 37 9.08 0.83 -1.41
N THR A 38 9.32 1.42 -2.58
CA THR A 38 8.33 2.22 -3.29
C THR A 38 8.02 1.60 -4.64
N ILE A 39 6.74 1.34 -4.89
CA ILE A 39 6.20 0.95 -6.19
C ILE A 39 5.55 2.18 -6.82
N GLN A 40 5.91 2.51 -8.05
CA GLN A 40 5.32 3.61 -8.80
C GLN A 40 4.35 3.11 -9.86
N ARG A 41 3.60 4.04 -10.47
CA ARG A 41 2.67 3.78 -11.58
C ARG A 41 1.58 2.77 -11.23
N VAL A 42 1.14 2.77 -9.97
CA VAL A 42 0.04 1.94 -9.51
C VAL A 42 -1.26 2.55 -9.98
N THR A 43 -2.09 1.79 -10.67
CA THR A 43 -3.42 2.26 -11.11
C THR A 43 -4.42 2.18 -9.96
N LYS A 44 -5.55 2.88 -10.11
CA LYS A 44 -6.68 2.74 -9.17
C LYS A 44 -7.18 1.29 -9.05
N SER A 45 -7.18 0.51 -10.12
CA SER A 45 -7.54 -0.91 -10.08
C SER A 45 -6.47 -1.74 -9.35
N GLY A 46 -5.19 -1.42 -9.55
CA GLY A 46 -4.08 -2.02 -8.80
C GLY A 46 -4.22 -1.83 -7.28
N LEU A 47 -4.52 -0.61 -6.82
CA LEU A 47 -4.77 -0.35 -5.40
C LEU A 47 -5.92 -1.18 -4.84
N LYS A 48 -7.01 -1.34 -5.60
CA LYS A 48 -8.14 -2.18 -5.18
C LYS A 48 -7.76 -3.65 -5.07
N ALA A 49 -6.98 -4.16 -6.02
CA ALA A 49 -6.48 -5.53 -5.97
C ALA A 49 -5.56 -5.74 -4.76
N MET A 50 -4.62 -4.82 -4.51
CA MET A 50 -3.74 -4.87 -3.33
C MET A 50 -4.56 -4.90 -2.03
N LYS A 51 -5.56 -4.03 -1.90
CA LYS A 51 -6.47 -4.03 -0.74
C LYS A 51 -7.19 -5.38 -0.58
N ALA A 52 -7.64 -6.00 -1.67
CA ALA A 52 -8.33 -7.28 -1.63
C ALA A 52 -7.40 -8.40 -1.13
N GLU A 53 -6.19 -8.50 -1.68
CA GLU A 53 -5.17 -9.47 -1.28
C GLU A 53 -4.79 -9.32 0.20
N ILE A 54 -4.53 -8.09 0.65
CA ILE A 54 -4.21 -7.82 2.06
C ILE A 54 -5.36 -8.26 2.97
N ASN A 55 -6.59 -7.91 2.63
CA ASN A 55 -7.76 -8.31 3.44
C ASN A 55 -7.96 -9.83 3.45
N GLN A 56 -7.66 -10.52 2.35
CA GLN A 56 -7.75 -11.97 2.27
C GLN A 56 -6.68 -12.63 3.16
N ALA A 57 -5.42 -12.19 3.05
CA ALA A 57 -4.33 -12.66 3.89
C ALA A 57 -4.61 -12.46 5.39
N LEU A 58 -5.20 -11.31 5.77
CA LEU A 58 -5.59 -11.04 7.15
C LEU A 58 -6.74 -11.92 7.65
N LYS A 59 -7.62 -12.41 6.76
CA LYS A 59 -8.67 -13.37 7.10
C LYS A 59 -8.12 -14.78 7.26
N ASP A 60 -7.21 -15.18 6.37
CA ASP A 60 -6.63 -16.54 6.37
C ASP A 60 -5.63 -16.74 7.53
N SER A 61 -5.11 -15.65 8.10
CA SER A 61 -4.24 -15.67 9.28
C SER A 61 -4.99 -15.82 10.61
N LYS A 62 -6.32 -15.97 10.60
CA LYS A 62 -7.19 -16.15 11.77
C LYS A 62 -7.65 -17.60 11.91
#